data_AF-A0A0X8T8Q3-F1
#
_entry.id   AF-A0A0X8T8Q3-F1
#
_cell.length_a   1.000
_cell.length_b   1.000
_cell.length_c   1.000
_cell.angle_alpha   90.00
_cell.angle_beta   90.00
_cell.angle_gamma   90.00
#
_symmetry.space_group_name_H-M   'P 1'
#
loop_
_entity.id
_entity.type
_entity.pdbx_description
1 polymer ?
#
loop_
_entity_poly.entity_id
_entity_poly.type
_entity_poly.pdbx_seq_one_letter_code
_entity_poly.pdbx_strand_id
1 'polypeptide(L)'
;MKVCLVFCLLLAYALADTKYTTKYDNIDVDKILTNERVLTNYIKCLMDEGPCTAEGRELKKTLPDALNSGCTKCNDKQKQTAEKVIRHLMQKRQRDWDRL
;
A
#
# COMPACT_ATOMS: atom_id res chain seq x y z
N MET A 1 28.88 -28.38 -14.20
CA MET A 1 29.17 -27.35 -13.17
C MET A 1 28.60 -25.98 -13.52
N LYS A 2 28.89 -25.41 -14.70
CA LYS A 2 28.37 -24.08 -15.13
C LYS A 2 26.84 -24.06 -15.33
N VAL A 3 26.27 -25.13 -15.88
CA VAL A 3 24.81 -25.26 -16.12
C VAL A 3 24.01 -25.34 -14.82
N CYS A 4 24.51 -26.07 -13.81
CA CYS A 4 23.87 -26.14 -12.49
C CYS A 4 23.89 -24.79 -11.76
N LEU A 5 24.97 -24.01 -11.87
CA LEU A 5 25.05 -22.68 -11.27
C LEU A 5 24.05 -21.70 -11.92
N VAL A 6 23.89 -21.74 -13.24
CA VAL A 6 22.92 -20.92 -13.95
C VAL A 6 21.48 -21.31 -13.57
N PHE A 7 21.19 -22.60 -13.47
CA PHE A 7 19.85 -23.07 -13.08
C PHE A 7 19.51 -22.73 -11.62
N CYS A 8 20.48 -22.84 -10.69
CA CYS A 8 20.29 -22.42 -9.30
C CYS A 8 20.11 -20.90 -9.16
N LEU A 9 20.80 -20.09 -9.95
CA LEU A 9 20.62 -18.63 -9.96
C LEU A 9 19.24 -18.21 -10.51
N LEU A 10 18.73 -18.90 -11.53
CA LEU A 10 17.39 -18.66 -12.08
C LEU A 10 16.29 -19.05 -11.09
N LEU A 11 16.46 -20.18 -10.39
CA LEU A 11 15.55 -20.61 -9.32
C LEU A 11 15.56 -19.64 -8.12
N ALA A 12 16.72 -19.13 -7.74
CA ALA A 12 16.83 -18.14 -6.67
C ALA A 12 16.15 -16.80 -7.03
N TYR A 13 16.20 -16.39 -8.30
CA TYR A 13 15.51 -15.19 -8.77
C TYR A 13 13.99 -15.34 -8.78
N ALA A 14 13.49 -16.54 -9.08
CA ALA A 14 12.04 -16.84 -9.05
C ALA A 14 11.46 -16.85 -7.62
N LEU A 15 12.30 -17.05 -6.60
CA LEU A 15 11.92 -17.04 -5.19
C LEU A 15 12.14 -15.70 -4.49
N ALA A 16 12.62 -14.67 -5.20
CA ALA A 16 12.71 -13.33 -4.65
C ALA A 16 11.29 -12.79 -4.40
N ASP A 17 10.83 -12.91 -3.16
CA ASP A 17 9.55 -12.41 -2.68
C ASP A 17 9.56 -10.88 -2.81
N THR A 18 8.94 -10.35 -3.88
CA THR A 18 8.96 -8.92 -4.21
C THR A 18 8.08 -8.17 -3.20
N LYS A 19 8.63 -7.81 -2.04
CA LYS A 19 7.93 -6.99 -1.04
C LYS A 19 7.66 -5.58 -1.55
N TYR A 20 6.61 -4.94 -1.04
CA TYR A 20 6.38 -3.52 -1.30
C TYR A 20 7.48 -2.66 -0.67
N THR A 21 7.68 -1.47 -1.22
CA THR A 21 8.69 -0.54 -0.70
C THR A 21 8.40 -0.14 0.74
N THR A 22 9.45 -0.05 1.56
CA THR A 22 9.37 0.38 2.96
C THR A 22 9.62 1.88 3.13
N LYS A 23 9.83 2.61 2.03
CA LYS A 23 10.17 4.04 2.01
C LYS A 23 9.17 4.90 2.80
N TYR A 24 7.91 4.50 2.79
CA TYR A 24 6.80 5.26 3.37
C TYR A 24 6.28 4.67 4.69
N ASP A 25 6.91 3.62 5.20
CA ASP A 25 6.45 2.92 6.39
C ASP A 25 6.49 3.80 7.66
N ASN A 26 7.30 4.86 7.67
CA ASN A 26 7.46 5.76 8.84
C ASN A 26 6.60 7.03 8.77
N ILE A 27 5.65 7.09 7.84
CA ILE A 27 4.73 8.23 7.77
C ILE A 27 3.77 8.21 8.96
N ASP A 28 3.47 9.41 9.46
CA ASP A 28 2.55 9.61 10.58
C ASP A 28 1.10 9.55 10.07
N VAL A 29 0.58 8.32 10.02
CA VAL A 29 -0.76 8.02 9.55
C VAL A 29 -1.82 8.66 10.45
N ASP A 30 -1.56 8.82 11.75
CA ASP A 30 -2.48 9.49 12.66
C ASP A 30 -2.70 10.95 12.29
N LYS A 31 -1.63 11.67 11.95
CA LYS A 31 -1.75 13.05 11.46
C LYS A 31 -2.54 13.15 10.16
N ILE A 32 -2.44 12.15 9.28
CA ILE A 32 -3.24 12.11 8.05
C ILE A 32 -4.71 11.86 8.39
N LEU A 33 -5.00 10.84 9.19
CA LEU A 33 -6.38 10.45 9.54
C LEU A 33 -7.13 11.52 10.33
N THR A 34 -6.42 12.26 11.19
CA THR A 34 -7.01 13.35 12.00
C THR A 34 -7.13 14.67 11.23
N ASN A 35 -6.46 14.82 10.09
CA ASN A 35 -6.53 16.01 9.26
C ASN A 35 -7.47 15.78 8.07
N GLU A 36 -8.71 16.28 8.19
CA GLU A 36 -9.75 16.06 7.17
C GLU A 36 -9.32 16.53 5.77
N ARG A 37 -8.63 17.66 5.67
CA ARG A 37 -8.17 18.20 4.38
C ARG A 37 -7.13 17.28 3.74
N VAL A 38 -6.15 16.80 4.52
CA VAL A 38 -5.10 15.91 4.01
C VAL A 38 -5.71 14.56 3.62
N LEU A 39 -6.49 13.94 4.49
CA LEU A 39 -7.15 12.66 4.19
C LEU A 39 -8.02 12.74 2.93
N THR A 40 -8.80 13.81 2.78
CA THR A 40 -9.63 14.03 1.58
C THR A 40 -8.79 14.11 0.31
N ASN A 41 -7.60 14.69 0.36
CA ASN A 41 -6.70 14.73 -0.80
C ASN A 41 -6.15 13.34 -1.15
N TYR A 42 -5.85 12.49 -0.16
CA TYR A 42 -5.46 11.09 -0.41
C TYR A 42 -6.61 10.31 -1.06
N ILE A 43 -7.83 10.45 -0.56
CA ILE A 43 -9.03 9.81 -1.12
C ILE A 43 -9.25 10.25 -2.57
N LYS A 44 -9.21 11.56 -2.84
CA LYS A 44 -9.30 12.09 -4.22
C LYS A 44 -8.21 11.56 -5.13
N CYS A 45 -6.97 11.48 -4.65
CA CYS A 45 -5.88 10.88 -5.40
C CYS A 45 -6.19 9.42 -5.78
N LEU A 46 -6.68 8.60 -4.84
CA LEU A 46 -7.04 7.21 -5.09
C LEU A 46 -8.14 7.09 -6.16
N MET A 47 -9.10 8.01 -6.18
CA MET A 47 -10.23 8.03 -7.12
C MET A 47 -9.99 8.81 -8.44
N ASP A 48 -8.76 9.28 -8.71
CA ASP A 48 -8.44 10.12 -9.89
C ASP A 48 -9.16 11.50 -9.90
N GLU A 49 -9.62 11.99 -8.75
CA GLU A 49 -10.33 13.27 -8.60
C GLU A 49 -9.41 14.43 -8.18
N GLY A 50 -8.10 14.21 -8.12
CA GLY A 50 -7.16 15.22 -7.65
C GLY A 50 -5.69 14.80 -7.72
N PRO A 51 -4.78 15.72 -7.37
CA PRO A 51 -3.35 15.44 -7.41
C PRO A 51 -2.93 14.45 -6.33
N CYS A 52 -1.95 13.61 -6.66
CA CYS A 52 -1.33 12.67 -5.75
C CYS A 52 0.02 13.18 -5.22
N THR A 53 0.25 13.02 -3.92
CA THR A 53 1.60 13.07 -3.34
C THR A 53 2.44 11.89 -3.85
N ALA A 54 3.76 11.92 -3.63
CA ALA A 54 4.62 10.80 -4.01
C ALA A 54 4.23 9.50 -3.29
N GLU A 55 3.90 9.59 -2.00
CA GLU A 55 3.37 8.47 -1.22
C GLU A 55 2.01 8.00 -1.74
N GLY A 56 1.06 8.93 -1.94
CA GLY A 56 -0.28 8.57 -2.42
C GLY A 56 -0.26 7.89 -3.78
N ARG A 57 0.70 8.27 -4.65
CA ARG A 57 0.92 7.61 -5.94
C ARG A 57 1.46 6.19 -5.80
N GLU A 58 2.37 5.96 -4.85
CA GLU A 58 2.88 4.62 -4.56
C GLU A 58 1.78 3.73 -3.94
N LEU A 59 0.99 4.29 -3.01
CA LEU A 59 -0.17 3.60 -2.45
C LEU A 59 -1.16 3.23 -3.56
N LYS A 60 -1.54 4.19 -4.41
CA LYS A 60 -2.46 3.95 -5.53
C LYS A 60 -1.99 2.83 -6.46
N LYS A 61 -0.68 2.76 -6.72
CA LYS A 61 -0.07 1.74 -7.58
C LYS A 61 -0.09 0.34 -6.92
N THR A 62 0.16 0.26 -5.62
CA THR A 62 0.31 -1.01 -4.89
C THR A 62 -1.02 -1.57 -4.38
N LEU A 63 -1.98 -0.70 -4.08
CA LEU A 63 -3.25 -1.05 -3.46
C LEU A 63 -4.05 -2.13 -4.21
N PRO A 64 -4.20 -2.11 -5.55
CA PRO A 64 -4.95 -3.14 -6.27
C PRO A 64 -4.34 -4.55 -6.11
N ASP A 65 -3.01 -4.66 -6.19
CA ASP A 65 -2.29 -5.93 -5.99
C ASP A 65 -2.41 -6.38 -4.53
N ALA A 66 -2.31 -5.46 -3.57
CA ALA A 66 -2.44 -5.78 -2.15
C ALA A 66 -3.84 -6.30 -1.80
N LEU A 67 -4.90 -5.72 -2.36
CA LEU A 67 -6.27 -6.19 -2.16
C LEU A 67 -6.51 -7.55 -2.81
N ASN A 68 -6.10 -7.72 -4.08
CA ASN A 68 -6.31 -8.97 -4.82
C ASN A 68 -5.51 -10.14 -4.25
N SER A 69 -4.31 -9.88 -3.74
CA SER A 69 -3.43 -10.93 -3.19
C SER A 69 -3.60 -11.17 -1.70
N GLY A 70 -4.40 -10.37 -0.99
CA GLY A 70 -4.47 -10.41 0.48
C GLY A 70 -3.18 -9.94 1.15
N CYS A 71 -2.49 -8.94 0.57
CA CYS A 71 -1.33 -8.28 1.14
C CYS A 71 -0.13 -9.22 1.38
N THR A 72 0.09 -10.23 0.51
CA THR A 72 1.19 -11.20 0.65
C THR A 72 2.58 -10.56 0.64
N LYS A 73 2.70 -9.44 -0.07
CA LYS A 73 3.93 -8.64 -0.20
C LYS A 73 4.07 -7.55 0.87
N CYS A 74 3.10 -7.42 1.78
CA CYS A 74 3.12 -6.43 2.84
C CYS A 74 3.95 -6.90 4.03
N ASN A 75 4.66 -5.98 4.66
CA ASN A 75 5.24 -6.21 5.98
C ASN A 75 4.21 -5.98 7.10
N ASP A 76 4.59 -6.27 8.34
CA ASP A 76 3.68 -6.18 9.49
C ASP A 76 3.21 -4.75 9.75
N LYS A 77 4.08 -3.76 9.55
CA LYS A 77 3.73 -2.35 9.74
C LYS A 77 2.71 -1.86 8.71
N GLN A 78 2.86 -2.27 7.45
CA GLN A 78 1.92 -1.98 6.38
C GLN A 78 0.55 -2.61 6.65
N LYS A 79 0.52 -3.86 7.15
CA LYS A 79 -0.73 -4.54 7.54
C LYS A 79 -1.45 -3.84 8.68
N GLN A 80 -0.73 -3.52 9.76
CA GLN A 80 -1.28 -2.78 10.90
C GLN A 80 -1.80 -1.39 10.49
N THR A 81 -1.05 -0.71 9.63
CA THR A 81 -1.44 0.58 9.08
C THR A 81 -2.70 0.47 8.23
N ALA A 82 -2.76 -0.50 7.33
CA ALA A 82 -3.94 -0.75 6.50
C ALA A 82 -5.18 -1.04 7.35
N GLU A 83 -5.07 -1.90 8.36
CA GLU A 83 -6.17 -2.20 9.28
C GLU A 83 -6.67 -0.93 10.00
N LYS A 84 -5.74 -0.10 10.49
CA LYS A 84 -6.08 1.16 11.15
C LYS A 84 -6.81 2.12 10.22
N VAL A 85 -6.33 2.30 8.99
CA VAL A 85 -6.94 3.17 7.98
C VAL A 85 -8.33 2.66 7.62
N ILE A 86 -8.48 1.36 7.35
CA ILE A 86 -9.78 0.73 7.02
C ILE A 86 -10.78 0.97 8.15
N ARG A 87 -10.40 0.66 9.41
CA ARG A 87 -11.28 0.88 10.58
C ARG A 87 -11.67 2.35 10.71
N HIS A 88 -10.73 3.28 10.52
CA HIS A 88 -11.03 4.70 10.59
C HIS A 88 -12.02 5.13 9.51
N LEU A 89 -11.81 4.69 8.26
CA LEU A 89 -12.69 5.05 7.15
C LEU A 89 -14.11 4.51 7.35
N MET A 90 -14.25 3.24 7.74
CA MET A 90 -15.55 2.63 8.04
C MET A 90 -16.27 3.32 9.22
N GLN A 91 -15.55 3.78 10.24
CA GLN A 91 -16.20 4.35 11.44
C GLN A 91 -16.45 5.86 11.35
N LYS A 92 -15.58 6.60 10.66
CA LYS A 92 -15.55 8.07 10.68
C LYS A 92 -15.78 8.70 9.32
N ARG A 93 -15.61 7.96 8.23
CA ARG A 93 -15.67 8.46 6.85
C ARG A 93 -16.49 7.54 5.94
N GLN A 94 -17.62 7.02 6.45
CA GLN A 94 -18.44 6.02 5.74
C GLN A 94 -18.76 6.41 4.29
N ARG A 95 -19.12 7.68 4.04
CA ARG A 95 -19.40 8.16 2.68
C ARG A 95 -18.20 8.08 1.73
N ASP A 96 -16.99 8.28 2.25
CA ASP A 96 -15.78 8.13 1.44
C ASP A 96 -15.44 6.65 1.26
N TRP A 97 -15.65 5.83 2.30
CA TRP A 97 -15.47 4.37 2.23
C TRP A 97 -16.36 3.72 1.17
N ASP A 98 -17.64 4.11 1.09
CA ASP A 98 -18.59 3.57 0.12
C ASP A 98 -18.27 3.95 -1.34
N ARG A 99 -17.40 4.95 -1.55
CA ARG A 99 -16.99 5.43 -2.88
C ARG A 99 -15.67 4.81 -3.37
N LEU A 100 -14.84 4.29 -2.47
CA LEU A 100 -13.53 3.68 -2.76
C LEU A 100 -13.70 2.24 -3.24
#